data_AF-A0A6B3ENR7-F1
#
_entry.id   AF-A0A6B3ENR7-F1
#
_cell.length_a   1.000
_cell.length_b   1.000
_cell.length_c   1.000
_cell.angle_alpha   90.00
_cell.angle_beta   90.00
_cell.angle_gamma   90.00
#
_symmetry.space_group_name_H-M   'P 1'
#
loop_
_entity.id
_entity.type
_entity.pdbx_description
1 polymer ?
#
loop_
_entity_poly.entity_id
_entity_poly.type
_entity_poly.pdbx_seq_one_letter_code
_entity_poly.pdbx_strand_id
1 'polypeptide(L)'
;MSNTFEGKVALVTGAGSGLGAATAKELAAGGAKVVLTDINADAVQGVAEEIAAAGGEATAVRQDVSSAEEHERVVRLAVDT
;
A
#
# COMPACT_ATOMS: atom_id res chain seq x y z
N MET A 1 -17.59 11.04 1.56
CA MET A 1 -16.67 10.11 0.87
C MET A 1 -17.40 8.79 0.73
N SER A 2 -17.22 8.12 -0.41
CA SER A 2 -17.87 6.84 -0.73
C SER A 2 -16.96 5.71 -0.27
N ASN A 3 -17.45 4.82 0.59
CA ASN A 3 -16.73 3.62 1.06
C ASN A 3 -16.70 2.51 -0.01
N THR A 4 -16.34 2.86 -1.24
CA THR A 4 -16.40 1.96 -2.40
C THR A 4 -15.51 0.72 -2.25
N PHE A 5 -14.47 0.79 -1.43
CA PHE A 5 -13.49 -0.28 -1.22
C PHE A 5 -13.48 -0.81 0.21
N GLU A 6 -14.51 -0.52 1.00
CA GLU A 6 -14.62 -1.04 2.36
C GLU A 6 -14.58 -2.57 2.40
N GLY A 7 -13.79 -3.12 3.31
CA GLY A 7 -13.55 -4.56 3.43
C GLY A 7 -12.68 -5.16 2.32
N LYS A 8 -12.00 -4.34 1.52
CA LYS A 8 -11.01 -4.79 0.53
C LYS A 8 -9.58 -4.50 0.99
N VAL A 9 -8.66 -5.33 0.53
CA VAL A 9 -7.22 -5.08 0.61
C VAL A 9 -6.72 -4.74 -0.78
N ALA A 10 -5.92 -3.67 -0.90
CA ALA A 10 -5.26 -3.29 -2.15
C ALA A 10 -3.75 -3.31 -1.99
N LEU A 11 -3.09 -4.11 -2.82
CA LEU A 11 -1.63 -4.14 -2.94
C LEU A 11 -1.18 -3.18 -4.04
N VAL A 12 -0.33 -2.20 -3.70
CA VAL A 12 0.17 -1.18 -4.63
C VAL A 12 1.69 -1.24 -4.68
N THR A 13 2.25 -1.46 -5.87
CA THR A 13 3.70 -1.42 -6.15
C THR A 13 4.15 -0.05 -6.65
N GLY A 14 5.39 0.34 -6.37
CA GLY A 14 5.87 1.70 -6.68
C GLY A 14 5.14 2.75 -5.85
N ALA A 15 4.68 2.38 -4.65
CA ALA A 15 3.81 3.20 -3.81
C ALA A 15 4.55 4.31 -3.06
N GLY A 16 5.89 4.38 -3.16
CA GLY A 16 6.69 5.39 -2.46
C GLY A 16 6.61 6.78 -3.10
N SER A 17 6.10 6.92 -4.33
CA SER A 17 6.02 8.22 -5.01
C SER A 17 4.99 8.25 -6.15
N GLY A 18 4.80 9.44 -6.74
CA GLY A 18 4.08 9.63 -8.00
C GLY A 18 2.66 9.04 -8.00
N LEU A 19 2.33 8.33 -9.07
CA LEU A 19 1.00 7.74 -9.23
C LEU A 19 0.74 6.63 -8.20
N GLY A 20 1.72 5.80 -7.86
CA GLY A 20 1.52 4.73 -6.88
C GLY A 20 1.09 5.27 -5.52
N ALA A 21 1.77 6.33 -5.04
CA ALA A 21 1.41 7.01 -3.80
C ALA A 21 0.01 7.66 -3.87
N ALA A 22 -0.33 8.31 -4.98
CA ALA A 22 -1.64 8.92 -5.17
C ALA A 22 -2.77 7.88 -5.20
N THR A 23 -2.56 6.76 -5.91
CA THR A 23 -3.51 5.65 -5.97
C THR A 23 -3.70 4.99 -4.61
N ALA A 24 -2.62 4.76 -3.86
CA ALA A 24 -2.70 4.23 -2.51
C ALA A 24 -3.56 5.09 -1.57
N LYS A 25 -3.34 6.42 -1.61
CA LYS A 25 -4.12 7.38 -0.80
C LYS A 25 -5.60 7.38 -1.18
N GLU A 26 -5.92 7.37 -2.47
CA GLU A 26 -7.32 7.34 -2.93
C GLU A 26 -8.02 6.04 -2.55
N LEU A 27 -7.34 4.89 -2.68
CA LEU A 27 -7.87 3.60 -2.25
C LEU A 27 -8.14 3.55 -0.75
N ALA A 28 -7.21 4.06 0.06
CA ALA A 28 -7.38 4.14 1.51
C ALA A 28 -8.52 5.11 1.89
N ALA A 29 -8.63 6.27 1.23
CA ALA A 29 -9.74 7.20 1.42
C ALA A 29 -11.11 6.60 1.03
N GLY A 30 -11.12 5.63 0.11
CA GLY A 30 -12.28 4.82 -0.24
C GLY A 30 -12.56 3.64 0.69
N GLY A 31 -11.81 3.49 1.78
CA GLY A 31 -12.02 2.47 2.83
C GLY A 31 -11.25 1.15 2.65
N ALA A 32 -10.33 1.07 1.68
CA ALA A 32 -9.47 -0.11 1.56
C ALA A 32 -8.37 -0.11 2.63
N LYS A 33 -7.96 -1.31 3.07
CA LYS A 33 -6.64 -1.50 3.67
C LYS A 33 -5.62 -1.54 2.56
N VAL A 34 -4.52 -0.81 2.67
CA VAL A 34 -3.52 -0.75 1.60
C VAL A 34 -2.19 -1.36 2.02
N VAL A 35 -1.62 -2.21 1.18
CA VAL A 35 -0.25 -2.71 1.31
C VAL A 35 0.61 -1.97 0.28
N LEU A 36 1.57 -1.19 0.76
CA LEU A 36 2.39 -0.28 -0.02
C LEU A 36 3.77 -0.87 -0.20
N THR A 37 4.20 -1.02 -1.46
CA THR A 37 5.50 -1.59 -1.76
C THR A 37 6.32 -0.74 -2.70
N ASP A 38 7.62 -0.69 -2.42
CA ASP A 38 8.60 0.02 -3.23
C ASP A 38 10.00 -0.49 -2.87
N ILE A 39 10.97 -0.31 -3.76
CA ILE A 39 12.37 -0.63 -3.47
C ILE A 39 12.95 0.32 -2.42
N ASN A 40 12.41 1.55 -2.35
CA ASN A 40 12.75 2.53 -1.32
C ASN A 40 11.81 2.40 -0.12
N ALA A 41 12.31 1.79 0.96
CA ALA A 41 11.55 1.55 2.19
C ALA A 41 11.09 2.84 2.88
N ASP A 42 11.95 3.87 2.92
CA ASP A 42 11.63 5.14 3.59
C ASP A 42 10.50 5.88 2.85
N ALA A 43 10.48 5.77 1.52
CA ALA A 43 9.44 6.39 0.70
C ALA A 43 8.05 5.78 0.96
N VAL A 44 7.93 4.45 1.00
CA VAL A 44 6.62 3.81 1.33
C VAL A 44 6.23 3.99 2.78
N GLN A 45 7.19 4.07 3.69
CA GLN A 45 6.92 4.39 5.09
C GLN A 45 6.30 5.78 5.24
N GLY A 46 6.85 6.79 4.56
CA GLY A 46 6.28 8.15 4.57
C GLY A 46 4.85 8.18 4.03
N VAL A 47 4.57 7.46 2.94
CA VAL A 47 3.20 7.37 2.39
C VAL A 47 2.24 6.66 3.34
N ALA A 48 2.68 5.59 4.02
CA ALA A 48 1.85 4.92 5.02
C ALA A 48 1.50 5.84 6.20
N GLU A 49 2.45 6.65 6.67
CA GLU A 49 2.23 7.65 7.71
C GLU A 49 1.22 8.72 7.28
N GLU A 50 1.30 9.20 6.04
CA GLU A 50 0.33 10.14 5.49
C GLU A 50 -1.08 9.55 5.41
N ILE A 51 -1.21 8.26 5.02
CA ILE A 51 -2.51 7.57 4.99
C ILE A 51 -3.06 7.38 6.41
N ALA A 52 -2.22 6.97 7.36
CA ALA A 52 -2.61 6.81 8.75
C ALA A 52 -3.06 8.14 9.38
N ALA A 53 -2.35 9.24 9.08
CA ALA A 53 -2.73 10.59 9.53
C ALA A 53 -4.08 11.05 8.94
N ALA A 54 -4.45 10.55 7.76
CA ALA A 54 -5.76 10.78 7.15
C ALA A 54 -6.86 9.81 7.66
N GLY A 55 -6.53 8.89 8.58
CA GLY A 55 -7.47 7.94 9.17
C GLY A 55 -7.65 6.62 8.40
N GLY A 56 -6.80 6.35 7.39
CA GLY A 56 -6.80 5.10 6.65
C GLY A 56 -5.88 4.03 7.27
N GLU A 57 -5.96 2.80 6.75
CA GLU A 57 -5.11 1.68 7.16
C GLU A 57 -4.07 1.36 6.08
N ALA A 58 -2.78 1.45 6.42
CA ALA A 58 -1.68 1.17 5.50
C ALA A 58 -0.58 0.31 6.14
N THR A 59 -0.04 -0.64 5.38
CA THR A 59 1.16 -1.41 5.71
C THR A 59 2.24 -1.16 4.67
N ALA A 60 3.38 -0.60 5.08
CA ALA A 60 4.54 -0.41 4.20
C ALA A 60 5.47 -1.62 4.24
N VAL A 61 5.94 -2.07 3.08
CA VAL A 61 6.93 -3.13 2.97
C VAL A 61 7.89 -2.84 1.83
N ARG A 62 9.19 -2.99 2.07
CA ARG A 62 10.18 -2.95 0.99
C ARG A 62 9.96 -4.14 0.05
N GLN A 63 9.89 -3.86 -1.25
CA GLN A 63 9.86 -4.89 -2.29
C GLN A 63 10.73 -4.50 -3.47
N ASP A 64 11.62 -5.42 -3.87
CA ASP A 64 12.17 -5.41 -5.23
C ASP A 64 11.27 -6.23 -6.17
N VAL A 65 10.56 -5.54 -7.07
CA VAL A 65 9.65 -6.17 -8.04
C VAL A 65 10.36 -7.01 -9.12
N SER A 66 11.69 -7.01 -9.16
CA SER A 66 12.45 -7.94 -10.01
C SER A 66 12.62 -9.33 -9.36
N SER A 67 12.34 -9.46 -8.05
CA SER A 67 12.50 -10.72 -7.32
C SER A 67 11.20 -11.50 -7.18
N ALA A 68 11.15 -12.69 -7.79
CA ALA A 68 10.03 -13.63 -7.69
C ALA A 68 9.70 -14.02 -6.24
N GLU A 69 10.72 -14.21 -5.40
CA GLU A 69 10.54 -14.55 -3.98
C GLU A 69 9.87 -13.40 -3.22
N GLU A 70 10.25 -12.16 -3.52
CA GLU A 70 9.67 -11.00 -2.87
C GLU A 70 8.20 -10.79 -3.27
N HIS A 71 7.83 -11.11 -4.52
CA HIS A 71 6.42 -11.10 -4.96
C HIS A 71 5.56 -12.04 -4.12
N GLU A 72 5.99 -13.30 -3.94
CA GLU A 72 5.21 -14.25 -3.17
C GLU A 72 5.04 -13.83 -1.70
N ARG A 73 6.11 -13.29 -1.10
CA ARG A 73 6.07 -12.79 0.28
C ARG A 73 5.05 -11.66 0.44
N VAL A 74 5.06 -10.69 -0.48
CA VAL A 74 4.17 -9.53 -0.41
C VAL A 74 2.73 -9.91 -0.71
N VAL A 75 2.49 -10.81 -1.67
CA VAL A 75 1.13 -11.31 -1.93
C VAL A 75 0.58 -12.04 -0.71
N ARG A 76 1.39 -12.88 -0.04
CA ARG A 76 1.00 -13.53 1.22
C ARG A 76 0.63 -12.51 2.30
N LEU A 77 1.47 -11.50 2.51
CA LEU A 77 1.17 -10.40 3.45
C LEU A 77 -0.19 -9.74 3.14
N ALA A 78 -0.46 -9.43 1.87
CA ALA A 78 -1.72 -8.80 1.48
C ALA A 78 -2.95 -9.70 1.67
N VAL A 79 -2.80 -11.02 1.56
CA VAL A 79 -3.88 -11.98 1.83
C VAL A 79 -4.18 -12.10 3.33
N ASP A 80 -3.17 -11.91 4.19
CA ASP A 80 -3.28 -12.04 5.65
C ASP A 80 -3.73 -10.75 6.37
N THR A 81 -3.94 -9.65 5.63
CA THR A 81 -4.30 -8.31 6.14
C THR A 81 -5.81 -8.12 6.28
#